data_AF-A0A7W1RCV4-F1
#
_entry.id   AF-A0A7W1RCV4-F1
#
_cell.length_a   1.000
_cell.length_b   1.000
_cell.length_c   1.000
_cell.angle_alpha   90.00
_cell.angle_beta   90.00
_cell.angle_gamma   90.00
#
_symmetry.space_group_name_H-M   'P 1'
#
loop_
_entity.id
_entity.type
_entity.pdbx_description
1 polymer ?
#
loop_
_entity_poly.entity_id
_entity_poly.type
_entity_poly.pdbx_seq_one_letter_code
_entity_poly.pdbx_strand_id
1 'polypeptide(L)'
;MFALSALASASASAATCTTKPCFTGPYPNTFTTTSGAGTLETAGGTKVKCTSDSTEGGEVTGEKTDKVKAVIFKGCESSGFKCNTSGAAAGEIKTNELESTLGYINKTTKTVGIDLQPKGGGNFATFECTAFVKVTVKGSIIGTITPINTETTKYKLVFKQTKGKQETQNLEGAAKDTLESSVNGGAFEGSGLESSEELTLAKAAKLEA
;
A
#
# COMPACT_ATOMS: atom_id res chain seq x y z
N MET A 1 -47.55 -17.09 -24.81
CA MET A 1 -46.46 -16.16 -25.17
C MET A 1 -45.62 -15.98 -23.92
N PHE A 2 -44.35 -16.37 -23.97
CA PHE A 2 -43.50 -16.65 -22.81
C PHE A 2 -43.19 -15.40 -21.97
N ALA A 3 -43.43 -15.47 -20.66
CA ALA A 3 -42.98 -14.49 -19.69
C ALA A 3 -41.49 -14.76 -19.37
N LEU A 4 -40.60 -13.84 -19.75
CA LEU A 4 -39.21 -13.85 -19.32
C LEU A 4 -39.13 -13.41 -17.86
N SER A 5 -38.97 -14.38 -16.96
CA SER A 5 -38.59 -14.16 -15.57
C SER A 5 -37.14 -13.65 -15.52
N ALA A 6 -36.96 -12.39 -15.12
CA ALA A 6 -35.67 -11.83 -14.79
C ALA A 6 -35.16 -12.45 -13.49
N LEU A 7 -34.21 -13.38 -13.60
CA LEU A 7 -33.40 -13.82 -12.46
C LEU A 7 -32.47 -12.67 -12.08
N ALA A 8 -32.87 -11.87 -11.11
CA ALA A 8 -31.95 -11.00 -10.39
C ALA A 8 -30.97 -11.91 -9.63
N SER A 9 -29.78 -12.11 -10.19
CA SER A 9 -28.66 -12.73 -9.50
C SER A 9 -28.20 -11.78 -8.38
N ALA A 10 -28.85 -11.87 -7.22
CA ALA A 10 -28.34 -11.27 -6.00
C ALA A 10 -26.98 -11.91 -5.70
N SER A 11 -25.90 -11.16 -5.88
CA SER A 11 -24.54 -11.62 -5.63
C SER A 11 -24.39 -11.99 -4.16
N ALA A 12 -24.05 -13.26 -3.91
CA ALA A 12 -23.89 -13.87 -2.60
C ALA A 12 -22.67 -13.35 -1.78
N SER A 13 -22.07 -12.21 -2.14
CA SER A 13 -20.88 -11.66 -1.45
C SER A 13 -21.15 -11.05 -0.08
N ALA A 14 -22.40 -10.84 0.33
CA ALA A 14 -22.70 -10.24 1.64
C ALA A 14 -22.44 -11.20 2.82
N ALA A 15 -22.40 -12.52 2.59
CA ALA A 15 -22.27 -13.50 3.67
C ALA A 15 -20.82 -13.71 4.16
N THR A 16 -19.81 -13.41 3.32
CA THR A 16 -18.39 -13.73 3.58
C THR A 16 -17.63 -12.67 4.38
N CYS A 17 -18.18 -11.45 4.47
CA CYS A 17 -17.53 -10.31 5.14
C CYS A 17 -17.78 -10.24 6.65
N THR A 18 -18.62 -11.14 7.18
CA THR A 18 -19.03 -11.16 8.60
C THR A 18 -17.91 -11.48 9.58
N THR A 19 -16.79 -12.06 9.13
CA THR A 19 -15.68 -12.49 10.01
C THR A 19 -14.35 -11.77 9.76
N LYS A 20 -14.16 -11.18 8.57
CA LYS A 20 -12.96 -10.46 8.12
C LYS A 20 -13.36 -9.34 7.16
N PRO A 21 -12.63 -8.21 7.13
CA PRO A 21 -12.99 -7.12 6.27
C PRO A 21 -12.86 -7.51 4.81
N CYS A 22 -13.68 -6.90 3.96
CA CYS A 22 -13.72 -7.17 2.53
C CYS A 22 -14.11 -5.90 1.77
N PHE A 23 -13.69 -5.78 0.52
CA PHE A 23 -14.40 -4.92 -0.42
C PHE A 23 -15.68 -5.62 -0.89
N THR A 24 -16.73 -4.84 -1.15
CA THR A 24 -17.94 -5.26 -1.87
C THR A 24 -18.11 -4.34 -3.07
N GLY A 25 -18.38 -4.92 -4.23
CA GLY A 25 -18.47 -4.19 -5.49
C GLY A 25 -18.08 -5.06 -6.70
N PRO A 26 -18.15 -4.50 -7.92
CA PRO A 26 -17.75 -5.20 -9.12
C PRO A 26 -16.22 -5.34 -9.20
N TYR A 27 -15.73 -6.55 -9.49
CA TYR A 27 -14.32 -6.81 -9.78
C TYR A 27 -14.11 -7.17 -11.25
N PRO A 28 -12.97 -6.80 -11.86
CA PRO A 28 -11.93 -5.94 -11.29
C PRO A 28 -12.38 -4.47 -11.16
N ASN A 29 -11.79 -3.74 -10.21
CA ASN A 29 -12.01 -2.31 -10.03
C ASN A 29 -10.67 -1.58 -9.99
N THR A 30 -10.36 -0.80 -11.01
CA THR A 30 -9.10 -0.07 -11.09
C THR A 30 -9.09 1.10 -10.12
N PHE A 31 -7.92 1.45 -9.61
CA PHE A 31 -7.72 2.65 -8.80
C PHE A 31 -6.45 3.39 -9.17
N THR A 32 -6.43 4.66 -8.78
CA THR A 32 -5.24 5.47 -8.68
C THR A 32 -5.05 5.92 -7.24
N THR A 33 -3.84 6.30 -6.89
CA THR A 33 -3.51 6.93 -5.62
C THR A 33 -2.77 8.23 -5.90
N THR A 34 -2.97 9.18 -5.01
CA THR A 34 -2.16 10.39 -4.93
C THR A 34 -1.91 10.71 -3.47
N SER A 35 -0.71 11.12 -3.13
CA SER A 35 -0.35 11.46 -1.76
C SER A 35 0.33 12.82 -1.65
N GLY A 36 0.41 13.30 -0.40
CA GLY A 36 1.30 14.38 -0.01
C GLY A 36 2.73 13.91 0.28
N ALA A 37 3.46 14.66 1.09
CA ALA A 37 4.83 14.29 1.45
C ALA A 37 4.89 12.90 2.14
N GLY A 38 5.91 12.13 1.80
CA GLY A 38 6.19 10.82 2.39
C GLY A 38 7.62 10.76 2.93
N THR A 39 7.83 10.04 4.03
CA THR A 39 9.16 9.85 4.63
C THR A 39 9.43 8.39 4.92
N LEU A 40 10.40 7.81 4.22
CA LEU A 40 11.01 6.54 4.60
C LEU A 40 12.14 6.82 5.60
N GLU A 41 12.11 6.16 6.75
CA GLU A 41 13.13 6.27 7.79
C GLU A 41 13.63 4.89 8.18
N THR A 42 14.93 4.77 8.37
CA THR A 42 15.59 3.56 8.92
C THR A 42 15.72 3.67 10.43
N ALA A 43 15.85 2.55 11.13
CA ALA A 43 16.11 2.51 12.57
C ALA A 43 17.42 3.24 12.95
N GLY A 44 18.42 3.22 12.07
CA GLY A 44 19.64 4.02 12.16
C GLY A 44 19.47 5.52 11.91
N GLY A 45 18.28 5.98 11.55
CA GLY A 45 17.93 7.40 11.41
C GLY A 45 18.17 8.02 10.03
N THR A 46 18.61 7.23 9.05
CA THR A 46 18.67 7.66 7.64
C THR A 46 17.25 7.90 7.13
N LYS A 47 17.02 9.05 6.47
CA LYS A 47 15.70 9.46 5.96
C LYS A 47 15.75 9.72 4.46
N VAL A 48 14.70 9.28 3.76
CA VAL A 48 14.40 9.67 2.38
C VAL A 48 13.04 10.34 2.41
N LYS A 49 13.00 11.60 2.00
CA LYS A 49 11.78 12.41 1.96
C LYS A 49 11.36 12.59 0.51
N CYS A 50 10.12 12.29 0.20
CA CYS A 50 9.51 12.53 -1.10
C CYS A 50 8.37 13.55 -0.94
N THR A 51 8.09 14.32 -1.97
CA THR A 51 7.09 15.40 -1.93
C THR A 51 5.68 14.91 -2.24
N SER A 52 5.58 13.81 -2.97
CA SER A 52 4.33 13.17 -3.35
C SER A 52 4.60 11.75 -3.86
N ASP A 53 3.55 10.95 -3.93
CA ASP A 53 3.52 9.73 -4.73
C ASP A 53 2.23 9.60 -5.53
N SER A 54 2.27 8.68 -6.48
CA SER A 54 1.15 8.26 -7.30
C SER A 54 1.34 6.84 -7.78
N THR A 55 0.27 6.12 -8.08
CA THR A 55 0.36 4.78 -8.67
C THR A 55 0.36 4.79 -10.19
N GLU A 56 1.18 3.92 -10.78
CA GLU A 56 1.17 3.61 -12.22
C GLU A 56 0.14 2.50 -12.54
N GLY A 57 -1.07 2.67 -12.01
CA GLY A 57 -2.16 1.71 -12.11
C GLY A 57 -2.24 0.74 -10.94
N GLY A 58 -3.42 0.68 -10.34
CA GLY A 58 -3.83 -0.31 -9.35
C GLY A 58 -5.15 -0.96 -9.73
N GLU A 59 -5.37 -2.18 -9.24
CA GLU A 59 -6.60 -2.93 -9.46
C GLU A 59 -6.96 -3.75 -8.22
N VAL A 60 -8.16 -3.51 -7.68
CA VAL A 60 -8.78 -4.43 -6.73
C VAL A 60 -9.24 -5.66 -7.51
N THR A 61 -8.60 -6.79 -7.23
CA THR A 61 -8.75 -8.04 -7.98
C THR A 61 -9.76 -9.00 -7.35
N GLY A 62 -10.10 -8.78 -6.09
CA GLY A 62 -11.10 -9.55 -5.36
C GLY A 62 -11.42 -8.92 -4.01
N GLU A 63 -12.21 -9.62 -3.21
CA GLU A 63 -12.74 -9.12 -1.93
C GLU A 63 -11.64 -8.68 -0.94
N LYS A 64 -10.42 -9.20 -1.04
CA LYS A 64 -9.33 -8.95 -0.07
C LYS A 64 -7.97 -8.73 -0.71
N THR A 65 -7.92 -8.59 -2.02
CA THR A 65 -6.66 -8.56 -2.77
C THR A 65 -6.68 -7.45 -3.79
N ASP A 66 -5.57 -6.73 -3.88
CA ASP A 66 -5.30 -5.81 -4.97
C ASP A 66 -3.90 -6.04 -5.55
N LYS A 67 -3.66 -5.39 -6.69
CA LYS A 67 -2.36 -5.35 -7.36
C LYS A 67 -2.05 -3.91 -7.71
N VAL A 68 -0.78 -3.54 -7.59
CA VAL A 68 -0.26 -2.23 -7.97
C VAL A 68 0.93 -2.45 -8.87
N LYS A 69 0.89 -1.93 -10.11
CA LYS A 69 2.00 -2.11 -11.05
C LYS A 69 3.29 -1.46 -10.55
N ALA A 70 3.16 -0.26 -9.99
CA ALA A 70 4.20 0.43 -9.25
C ALA A 70 3.63 1.65 -8.52
N VAL A 71 4.28 2.03 -7.42
CA VAL A 71 4.15 3.35 -6.81
C VAL A 71 5.34 4.20 -7.27
N ILE A 72 5.05 5.42 -7.70
CA ILE A 72 6.01 6.41 -8.18
C ILE A 72 6.07 7.53 -7.14
N PHE A 73 7.12 7.52 -6.33
CA PHE A 73 7.44 8.61 -5.42
C PHE A 73 8.23 9.68 -6.17
N LYS A 74 7.88 10.95 -5.96
CA LYS A 74 8.47 12.11 -6.65
C LYS A 74 9.11 13.08 -5.67
N GLY A 75 10.08 13.83 -6.17
CA GLY A 75 10.83 14.81 -5.38
C GLY A 75 11.65 14.18 -4.26
N CYS A 76 11.99 12.90 -4.38
CA CYS A 76 12.69 12.14 -3.35
C CYS A 76 14.12 12.64 -3.14
N GLU A 77 14.48 12.86 -1.88
CA GLU A 77 15.81 13.28 -1.48
C GLU A 77 16.22 12.76 -0.10
N SER A 78 17.53 12.62 0.09
CA SER A 78 18.17 12.31 1.37
C SER A 78 19.33 13.26 1.57
N SER A 79 19.32 14.01 2.68
CA SER A 79 20.36 14.98 3.02
C SER A 79 20.69 15.98 1.89
N GLY A 80 19.67 16.38 1.12
CA GLY A 80 19.79 17.32 -0.02
C GLY A 80 20.17 16.67 -1.35
N PHE A 81 20.46 15.37 -1.39
CA PHE A 81 20.75 14.65 -2.63
C PHE A 81 19.51 13.96 -3.17
N LYS A 82 19.28 14.06 -4.48
CA LYS A 82 18.12 13.44 -5.15
C LYS A 82 18.26 11.93 -5.21
N CYS A 83 17.19 11.24 -4.83
CA CYS A 83 17.10 9.79 -4.84
C CYS A 83 16.28 9.32 -6.02
N ASN A 84 16.79 8.37 -6.81
CA ASN A 84 16.06 7.79 -7.92
C ASN A 84 16.32 6.30 -8.10
N THR A 85 15.32 5.61 -8.64
CA THR A 85 15.51 4.26 -9.17
C THR A 85 16.37 4.32 -10.44
N SER A 86 17.14 3.26 -10.72
CA SER A 86 17.95 3.18 -11.94
C SER A 86 17.06 3.33 -13.18
N GLY A 87 17.42 4.25 -14.08
CA GLY A 87 16.64 4.57 -15.28
C GLY A 87 15.44 5.51 -15.07
N ALA A 88 15.10 5.86 -13.83
CA ALA A 88 14.06 6.85 -13.54
C ALA A 88 14.62 8.29 -13.55
N ALA A 89 13.74 9.28 -13.56
CA ALA A 89 14.13 10.68 -13.45
C ALA A 89 14.77 10.98 -12.08
N ALA A 90 15.64 12.00 -12.01
CA ALA A 90 16.25 12.41 -10.75
C ALA A 90 15.17 12.81 -9.72
N GLY A 91 15.22 12.21 -8.53
CA GLY A 91 14.20 12.41 -7.49
C GLY A 91 12.95 11.52 -7.66
N GLU A 92 12.97 10.54 -8.57
CA GLU A 92 11.87 9.59 -8.77
C GLU A 92 12.24 8.18 -8.32
N ILE A 93 11.54 7.68 -7.30
CA ILE A 93 11.69 6.30 -6.82
C ILE A 93 10.47 5.50 -7.26
N LYS A 94 10.73 4.39 -7.94
CA LYS A 94 9.71 3.44 -8.41
C LYS A 94 9.82 2.14 -7.61
N THR A 95 8.69 1.66 -7.10
CA THR A 95 8.62 0.33 -6.48
C THR A 95 8.61 -0.77 -7.53
N ASN A 96 8.89 -2.01 -7.11
CA ASN A 96 8.50 -3.18 -7.89
C ASN A 96 6.97 -3.33 -7.93
N GLU A 97 6.46 -4.28 -8.73
CA GLU A 97 5.04 -4.64 -8.70
C GLU A 97 4.67 -5.12 -7.30
N LEU A 98 3.56 -4.61 -6.77
CA LEU A 98 3.08 -4.90 -5.44
C LEU A 98 1.76 -5.65 -5.51
N GLU A 99 1.51 -6.43 -4.48
CA GLU A 99 0.21 -7.03 -4.17
C GLU A 99 -0.12 -6.73 -2.72
N SER A 100 -1.40 -6.76 -2.39
CA SER A 100 -1.80 -6.59 -1.00
C SER A 100 -2.81 -7.60 -0.51
N THR A 101 -2.88 -7.67 0.82
CA THR A 101 -3.94 -8.37 1.53
C THR A 101 -4.67 -7.44 2.49
N LEU A 102 -5.98 -7.62 2.57
CA LEU A 102 -6.85 -6.87 3.47
C LEU A 102 -7.11 -7.65 4.77
N GLY A 103 -7.02 -6.97 5.91
CA GLY A 103 -7.35 -7.58 7.21
C GLY A 103 -7.63 -6.56 8.31
N TYR A 104 -7.99 -7.07 9.49
CA TYR A 104 -8.10 -6.22 10.67
C TYR A 104 -6.71 -5.88 11.19
N ILE A 105 -6.46 -4.62 11.52
CA ILE A 105 -5.40 -4.22 12.43
C ILE A 105 -5.86 -4.49 13.86
N ASN A 106 -7.13 -4.16 14.15
CA ASN A 106 -7.78 -4.43 15.42
C ASN A 106 -9.27 -4.65 15.18
N LYS A 107 -9.75 -5.87 15.41
CA LYS A 107 -11.14 -6.27 15.21
C LYS A 107 -12.10 -5.63 16.21
N THR A 108 -11.66 -5.43 17.46
CA THR A 108 -12.48 -4.80 18.51
C THR A 108 -12.83 -3.36 18.16
N THR A 109 -11.88 -2.59 17.64
CA THR A 109 -12.09 -1.21 17.20
C THR A 109 -12.47 -1.09 15.72
N LYS A 110 -12.67 -2.23 15.03
CA LYS A 110 -12.94 -2.33 13.59
C LYS A 110 -11.94 -1.55 12.72
N THR A 111 -10.67 -1.51 13.13
CA THR A 111 -9.61 -0.86 12.37
C THR A 111 -9.13 -1.81 11.29
N VAL A 112 -9.22 -1.40 10.03
CA VAL A 112 -8.87 -2.21 8.85
C VAL A 112 -7.56 -1.71 8.26
N GLY A 113 -6.73 -2.66 7.83
CA GLY A 113 -5.45 -2.39 7.18
C GLY A 113 -5.30 -3.12 5.85
N ILE A 114 -4.52 -2.50 4.98
CA ILE A 114 -3.97 -3.11 3.76
C ILE A 114 -2.49 -3.37 4.02
N ASP A 115 -2.09 -4.62 3.86
CA ASP A 115 -0.69 -5.07 3.93
C ASP A 115 -0.12 -5.18 2.52
N LEU A 116 0.75 -4.25 2.14
CA LEU A 116 1.29 -4.08 0.81
C LEU A 116 2.71 -4.64 0.73
N GLN A 117 2.94 -5.58 -0.18
CA GLN A 117 4.21 -6.29 -0.33
C GLN A 117 4.62 -6.43 -1.80
N PRO A 118 5.90 -6.73 -2.10
CA PRO A 118 6.32 -7.06 -3.45
C PRO A 118 5.62 -8.32 -3.94
N LYS A 119 5.06 -8.27 -5.14
CA LYS A 119 4.39 -9.42 -5.75
C LYS A 119 5.36 -10.58 -5.92
N GLY A 120 5.04 -11.72 -5.30
CA GLY A 120 5.92 -12.90 -5.31
C GLY A 120 7.18 -12.77 -4.44
N GLY A 121 7.27 -11.73 -3.61
CA GLY A 121 8.39 -11.45 -2.71
C GLY A 121 9.55 -10.68 -3.35
N GLY A 122 10.66 -10.56 -2.61
CA GLY A 122 11.86 -9.84 -3.03
C GLY A 122 11.94 -8.42 -2.50
N ASN A 123 12.48 -7.50 -3.31
CA ASN A 123 12.66 -6.11 -2.91
C ASN A 123 11.37 -5.31 -3.13
N PHE A 124 11.04 -4.41 -2.21
CA PHE A 124 10.00 -3.41 -2.36
C PHE A 124 10.42 -2.31 -3.34
N ALA A 125 11.63 -1.79 -3.15
CA ALA A 125 12.23 -0.82 -4.05
C ALA A 125 13.76 -0.91 -3.98
N THR A 126 14.44 -0.44 -5.02
CA THR A 126 15.88 -0.21 -5.01
C THR A 126 16.18 1.10 -5.71
N PHE A 127 16.92 1.98 -5.05
CA PHE A 127 17.19 3.33 -5.53
C PHE A 127 18.53 3.84 -5.03
N GLU A 128 18.99 4.93 -5.63
CA GLU A 128 20.28 5.56 -5.33
C GLU A 128 20.06 7.05 -5.04
N CYS A 129 20.60 7.55 -3.93
CA CYS A 129 20.54 8.97 -3.57
C CYS A 129 21.77 9.76 -4.05
N THR A 130 22.85 9.04 -4.34
CA THR A 130 24.05 9.54 -5.01
C THR A 130 24.64 8.35 -5.79
N ALA A 131 25.65 8.60 -6.61
CA ALA A 131 26.35 7.53 -7.34
C ALA A 131 26.96 6.43 -6.43
N PHE A 132 27.05 6.66 -5.11
CA PHE A 132 27.67 5.76 -4.15
C PHE A 132 26.75 5.30 -3.03
N VAL A 133 25.49 5.76 -2.99
CA VAL A 133 24.55 5.42 -1.92
C VAL A 133 23.36 4.71 -2.52
N LYS A 134 23.44 3.38 -2.53
CA LYS A 134 22.38 2.47 -2.95
C LYS A 134 21.57 2.01 -1.74
N VAL A 135 20.26 2.16 -1.83
CA VAL A 135 19.31 1.71 -0.81
C VAL A 135 18.47 0.60 -1.39
N THR A 136 18.37 -0.51 -0.68
CA THR A 136 17.49 -1.62 -0.99
C THR A 136 16.47 -1.75 0.11
N VAL A 137 15.18 -1.74 -0.24
CA VAL A 137 14.07 -1.91 0.70
C VAL A 137 13.38 -3.24 0.39
N LYS A 138 13.01 -4.01 1.41
CA LYS A 138 12.26 -5.27 1.30
C LYS A 138 11.23 -5.36 2.43
N GLY A 139 10.45 -6.45 2.44
CA GLY A 139 9.37 -6.67 3.41
C GLY A 139 8.07 -6.02 2.96
N SER A 140 7.11 -5.88 3.87
CA SER A 140 5.82 -5.25 3.61
C SER A 140 5.59 -3.99 4.43
N ILE A 141 4.55 -3.25 4.06
CA ILE A 141 4.03 -2.14 4.86
C ILE A 141 2.53 -2.20 5.02
N ILE A 142 2.06 -1.95 6.24
CA ILE A 142 0.64 -1.97 6.58
C ILE A 142 0.12 -0.56 6.79
N GLY A 143 -0.83 -0.16 5.95
CA GLY A 143 -1.53 1.12 6.03
C GLY A 143 -2.94 0.95 6.56
N THR A 144 -3.42 1.92 7.35
CA THR A 144 -4.83 1.95 7.78
C THR A 144 -5.69 2.52 6.65
N ILE A 145 -6.75 1.82 6.27
CA ILE A 145 -7.67 2.26 5.20
C ILE A 145 -9.03 2.69 5.77
N THR A 146 -9.54 3.82 5.25
CA THR A 146 -10.86 4.39 5.61
C THR A 146 -11.50 5.05 4.39
N PRO A 147 -12.83 5.30 4.35
CA PRO A 147 -13.82 4.90 5.34
C PRO A 147 -14.15 3.41 5.30
N ILE A 148 -14.70 2.89 6.38
CA ILE A 148 -15.35 1.56 6.43
C ILE A 148 -16.86 1.74 6.44
N ASN A 149 -17.58 0.72 5.99
CA ASN A 149 -19.04 0.62 5.95
C ASN A 149 -19.74 1.75 5.17
N THR A 150 -19.00 2.41 4.27
CA THR A 150 -19.50 3.47 3.39
C THR A 150 -19.19 3.12 1.95
N GLU A 151 -20.19 3.21 1.07
CA GLU A 151 -20.00 3.09 -0.37
C GLU A 151 -19.42 4.39 -0.92
N THR A 152 -18.25 4.32 -1.54
CA THR A 152 -17.49 5.48 -2.00
C THR A 152 -16.51 5.09 -3.11
N THR A 153 -16.08 6.06 -3.89
CA THR A 153 -14.92 5.92 -4.78
C THR A 153 -13.62 6.32 -4.10
N LYS A 154 -13.67 7.06 -2.99
CA LYS A 154 -12.49 7.63 -2.34
C LYS A 154 -12.22 6.98 -0.99
N TYR A 155 -10.99 6.54 -0.81
CA TYR A 155 -10.44 6.00 0.42
C TYR A 155 -9.18 6.76 0.80
N LYS A 156 -8.91 6.82 2.11
CA LYS A 156 -7.67 7.31 2.66
C LYS A 156 -6.87 6.12 3.18
N LEU A 157 -5.64 5.97 2.69
CA LEU A 157 -4.67 4.98 3.15
C LEU A 157 -3.56 5.73 3.89
N VAL A 158 -3.34 5.37 5.16
CA VAL A 158 -2.38 6.08 6.03
C VAL A 158 -1.34 5.13 6.56
N PHE A 159 -0.09 5.43 6.26
CA PHE A 159 1.09 4.76 6.76
C PHE A 159 1.76 5.61 7.83
N LYS A 160 2.18 4.98 8.93
CA LYS A 160 2.80 5.68 10.06
C LYS A 160 4.00 4.93 10.58
N GLN A 161 4.99 5.69 11.02
CA GLN A 161 6.19 5.17 11.65
C GLN A 161 6.68 6.12 12.74
N THR A 162 7.46 5.60 13.68
CA THR A 162 8.24 6.39 14.63
C THR A 162 9.68 5.89 14.64
N LYS A 163 10.63 6.75 14.24
CA LYS A 163 12.08 6.45 14.22
C LYS A 163 12.42 5.15 13.45
N GLY A 164 11.87 5.01 12.25
CA GLY A 164 12.08 3.86 11.37
C GLY A 164 11.37 2.59 11.83
N LYS A 165 10.41 2.68 12.75
CA LYS A 165 9.57 1.57 13.17
C LYS A 165 8.13 1.84 12.76
N GLN A 166 7.56 0.98 11.92
CA GLN A 166 6.14 1.03 11.58
C GLN A 166 5.25 0.94 12.83
N GLU A 167 4.21 1.77 12.90
CA GLU A 167 3.22 1.69 13.99
C GLU A 167 2.46 0.36 13.92
N THR A 168 1.99 0.00 12.72
CA THR A 168 1.36 -1.30 12.45
C THR A 168 2.37 -2.26 11.85
N GLN A 169 2.63 -3.37 12.56
CA GLN A 169 3.64 -4.36 12.18
C GLN A 169 3.04 -5.72 11.83
N ASN A 170 1.74 -5.91 12.00
CA ASN A 170 1.01 -7.11 11.62
C ASN A 170 -0.48 -6.81 11.51
N LEU A 171 -1.18 -7.57 10.68
CA LEU A 171 -2.63 -7.71 10.78
C LEU A 171 -2.97 -8.69 11.93
N GLU A 172 -4.18 -8.58 12.48
CA GLU A 172 -4.66 -9.45 13.55
C GLU A 172 -4.68 -10.91 13.08
N GLY A 173 -3.95 -11.77 13.81
CA GLY A 173 -3.79 -13.18 13.47
C GLY A 173 -2.77 -13.47 12.36
N ALA A 174 -2.08 -12.45 11.82
CA ALA A 174 -0.97 -12.61 10.89
C ALA A 174 0.39 -12.49 11.62
N ALA A 175 1.45 -12.97 10.97
CA ALA A 175 2.82 -12.78 11.44
C ALA A 175 3.24 -11.30 11.34
N LYS A 176 4.33 -10.96 12.02
CA LYS A 176 4.98 -9.66 11.84
C LYS A 176 5.49 -9.53 10.41
N ASP A 177 5.13 -8.44 9.75
CA ASP A 177 5.62 -8.06 8.42
C ASP A 177 5.85 -6.55 8.36
N THR A 178 7.08 -6.17 8.05
CA THR A 178 7.58 -4.80 8.15
C THR A 178 8.70 -4.55 7.16
N LEU A 179 8.87 -3.27 6.79
CA LEU A 179 9.97 -2.86 5.94
C LEU A 179 11.31 -3.03 6.64
N GLU A 180 12.29 -3.43 5.84
CA GLU A 180 13.70 -3.40 6.20
C GLU A 180 14.50 -2.75 5.06
N SER A 181 15.50 -1.95 5.42
CA SER A 181 16.37 -1.26 4.47
C SER A 181 17.83 -1.67 4.66
N SER A 182 18.55 -1.81 3.54
CA SER A 182 20.00 -1.96 3.49
C SER A 182 20.59 -0.79 2.74
N VAL A 183 21.61 -0.17 3.30
CA VAL A 183 22.39 0.91 2.68
C VAL A 183 23.73 0.35 2.25
N ASN A 184 24.08 0.51 0.97
CA ASN A 184 25.34 0.05 0.36
C ASN A 184 25.66 -1.43 0.59
N GLY A 185 24.63 -2.27 0.64
CA GLY A 185 24.80 -3.72 0.87
C GLY A 185 25.14 -4.08 2.32
N GLY A 186 25.02 -3.14 3.26
CA GLY A 186 25.11 -3.41 4.68
C GLY A 186 23.97 -4.31 5.18
N ALA A 187 24.01 -4.68 6.46
CA ALA A 187 22.95 -5.45 7.08
C ALA A 187 21.59 -4.73 6.94
N PHE A 188 20.54 -5.50 6.74
CA PHE A 188 19.18 -4.97 6.76
C PHE A 188 18.84 -4.55 8.19
N GLU A 189 18.32 -3.34 8.33
CA GLU A 189 17.74 -2.82 9.56
C GLU A 189 16.27 -2.46 9.34
N GLY A 190 15.50 -2.43 10.43
CA GLY A 190 14.09 -2.04 10.36
C GLY A 190 13.93 -0.65 9.76
N SER A 191 12.91 -0.48 8.93
CA SER A 191 12.52 0.81 8.39
C SER A 191 11.01 0.99 8.43
N GLY A 192 10.55 2.23 8.23
CA GLY A 192 9.14 2.55 8.17
C GLY A 192 8.89 3.73 7.25
N LEU A 193 7.75 3.71 6.58
CA LEU A 193 7.24 4.83 5.78
C LEU A 193 6.12 5.53 6.53
N GLU A 194 6.17 6.86 6.52
CA GLU A 194 5.06 7.73 6.86
C GLU A 194 4.55 8.39 5.59
N SER A 195 3.27 8.20 5.27
CA SER A 195 2.58 8.87 4.16
C SER A 195 1.07 8.82 4.37
N SER A 196 0.35 9.72 3.69
CA SER A 196 -1.11 9.76 3.67
C SER A 196 -1.59 9.89 2.24
N GLU A 197 -2.29 8.88 1.77
CA GLU A 197 -2.66 8.71 0.37
C GLU A 197 -4.18 8.77 0.22
N GLU A 198 -4.65 9.44 -0.83
CA GLU A 198 -6.02 9.31 -1.33
C GLU A 198 -6.02 8.26 -2.44
N LEU A 199 -6.72 7.16 -2.20
CA LEU A 199 -7.01 6.11 -3.18
C LEU A 199 -8.37 6.41 -3.82
N THR A 200 -8.41 6.48 -5.15
CA THR A 200 -9.63 6.71 -5.92
C THR A 200 -9.92 5.51 -6.82
N LEU A 201 -10.99 4.78 -6.53
CA LEU A 201 -11.53 3.70 -7.37
C LEU A 201 -12.29 4.28 -8.57
N ALA A 202 -12.25 3.55 -9.69
CA ALA A 202 -13.01 3.87 -10.89
C ALA A 202 -14.52 3.67 -10.71
N LYS A 203 -14.92 2.71 -9.87
CA LYS A 203 -16.31 2.45 -9.48
C LYS A 203 -16.43 2.48 -7.97
N ALA A 204 -17.57 2.97 -7.47
CA ALA A 204 -17.82 2.93 -6.04
C ALA A 204 -17.80 1.49 -5.54
N ALA A 205 -17.18 1.31 -4.39
CA ALA A 205 -17.19 0.05 -3.64
C ALA A 205 -17.43 0.39 -2.17
N LYS A 206 -17.71 -0.62 -1.37
CA LYS A 206 -17.81 -0.47 0.08
C LYS A 206 -16.79 -1.39 0.74
N LEU A 207 -16.09 -0.88 1.75
CA LEU A 207 -15.19 -1.67 2.59
C LEU A 207 -15.97 -2.10 3.82
N GLU A 208 -16.34 -3.37 3.94
CA GLU A 208 -17.15 -3.88 5.06
C GLU A 208 -16.28 -4.40 6.20
N ALA A 209 -16.68 -4.10 7.45
CA ALA A 209 -15.98 -4.44 8.70
C ALA A 209 -16.89 -4.37 9.94
#